data_AF-A0AA43UAL7-F1
#
_entry.id   AF-A0AA43UAL7-F1
#
_cell.length_a   1.000
_cell.length_b   1.000
_cell.length_c   1.000
_cell.angle_alpha   90.00
_cell.angle_beta   90.00
_cell.angle_gamma   90.00
#
_symmetry.space_group_name_H-M   'P 1'
#
loop_
_entity.id
_entity.type
_entity.pdbx_description
1 polymer ?
#
loop_
_entity_poly.entity_id
_entity_poly.type
_entity_poly.pdbx_seq_one_letter_code
_entity_poly.pdbx_strand_id
1 'polypeptide(L)' 'MKKIMIAMATGILLGVVCLWLRESLTAGGNEGTWKLINRIFFQDITQEKGFYSLGLFYIIQQLFMRGLQLAILPL' A
#
# COMPACT_ATOMS: atom_id res chain seq x y z
N MET A 1 -12.67 0.46 -21.41
CA MET A 1 -13.48 0.92 -20.26
C MET A 1 -13.74 -0.17 -19.23
N LYS A 2 -14.42 -1.29 -19.56
CA LYS A 2 -14.77 -2.34 -18.58
C LYS A 2 -13.60 -2.89 -17.74
N LYS A 3 -12.43 -3.12 -18.35
CA LYS A 3 -11.24 -3.67 -17.66
C LYS A 3 -10.67 -2.74 -16.58
N ILE A 4 -10.69 -1.43 -16.83
CA ILE A 4 -10.20 -0.41 -15.89
C ILE A 4 -11.17 -0.33 -14.70
N MET A 5 -12.47 -0.30 -14.97
CA MET A 5 -13.50 -0.25 -13.94
C MET A 5 -13.42 -1.46 -13.00
N ILE A 6 -13.19 -2.67 -13.53
CA ILE A 6 -13.00 -3.88 -12.71
C ILE A 6 -11.72 -3.77 -11.87
N ALA A 7 -10.60 -3.34 -12.45
CA ALA A 7 -9.35 -3.17 -11.70
C ALA A 7 -9.50 -2.16 -10.55
N MET A 8 -10.21 -1.05 -10.78
CA MET A 8 -10.50 -0.05 -9.76
C MET A 8 -11.41 -0.60 -8.66
N ALA A 9 -12.50 -1.29 -9.02
CA ALA A 9 -13.42 -1.88 -8.06
C ALA A 9 -12.72 -2.93 -7.18
N THR A 10 -11.89 -3.80 -7.77
CA THR A 10 -11.11 -4.79 -7.03
C THR A 10 -10.09 -4.13 -6.10
N GLY A 11 -9.43 -3.04 -6.54
CA GLY A 11 -8.50 -2.29 -5.69
C GLY A 11 -9.17 -1.69 -4.46
N ILE A 12 -10.37 -1.13 -4.64
CA ILE A 12 -11.18 -0.59 -3.52
C ILE A 12 -11.59 -1.72 -2.57
N LEU A 13 -12.10 -2.84 -3.10
CA LEU A 13 -12.50 -3.99 -2.28
C LEU A 13 -11.33 -4.54 -1.46
N LEU A 14 -10.15 -4.71 -2.07
CA LEU A 14 -8.94 -5.15 -1.37
C LEU A 14 -8.51 -4.16 -0.28
N GLY A 15 -8.65 -2.85 -0.52
CA GLY A 15 -8.39 -1.81 0.48
C GLY A 15 -9.32 -1.91 1.68
N VAL A 16 -10.62 -2.10 1.45
CA VAL A 16 -11.62 -2.29 2.52
C VAL A 16 -11.32 -3.54 3.35
N VAL A 17 -10.98 -4.65 2.70
CA VAL A 17 -10.59 -5.90 3.39
C VAL A 17 -9.33 -5.69 4.24
N CYS A 18 -8.33 -4.95 3.74
CA CYS A 18 -7.13 -4.64 4.52
C CYS A 18 -7.42 -3.76 5.75
N LEU A 19 -8.36 -2.80 5.63
CA LEU A 19 -8.79 -2.00 6.78
C LEU A 19 -9.51 -2.85 7.83
N TRP A 20 -10.36 -3.76 7.39
CA TRP A 20 -11.03 -4.69 8.30
C TRP A 20 -10.05 -5.66 8.98
N LEU A 21 -9.04 -6.15 8.25
CA LEU A 21 -7.97 -6.97 8.80
C LEU A 21 -7.17 -6.21 9.86
N ARG A 22 -6.84 -4.94 9.60
CA ARG A 22 -6.19 -4.06 10.58
C ARG A 22 -7.01 -3.95 11.85
N GLU A 23 -8.29 -3.64 11.70
CA GLU A 23 -9.17 -3.40 12.82
C GLU A 23 -9.39 -4.68 13.63
N SER A 24 -9.53 -5.82 12.96
CA SER A 24 -9.62 -7.15 13.61
C SER A 24 -8.35 -7.50 14.39
N LEU A 25 -7.16 -7.24 13.83
CA LEU A 25 -5.88 -7.52 14.49
C LEU A 25 -5.58 -6.54 15.64
N THR A 26 -5.98 -5.28 15.49
CA THR A 26 -5.79 -4.24 16.51
C THR A 26 -6.77 -4.44 17.66
N ALA A 27 -8.04 -4.73 17.38
CA ALA A 27 -9.06 -5.03 18.39
C ALA A 27 -8.80 -6.36 19.11
N GLY A 28 -8.20 -7.35 18.43
CA GLY A 28 -7.79 -8.62 19.02
C GLY A 28 -6.52 -8.56 19.89
N GLY A 29 -5.96 -7.36 20.14
CA GLY A 29 -4.75 -7.18 20.95
C GLY A 29 -3.45 -7.64 20.27
N ASN A 30 -3.48 -7.97 18.98
CA ASN A 30 -2.33 -8.45 18.22
C ASN A 30 -1.73 -7.32 17.35
N GLU A 31 -1.52 -6.16 17.97
CA GLU A 31 -0.92 -4.98 17.33
C GLU A 31 0.48 -5.28 16.76
N GLY A 32 1.22 -6.20 17.38
CA GLY A 32 2.54 -6.62 16.93
C GLY A 32 2.51 -7.27 15.54
N THR A 33 1.51 -8.12 15.27
CA THR A 33 1.34 -8.77 13.96
C THR A 33 0.90 -7.76 12.91
N TRP A 34 -0.03 -6.87 13.24
CA TRP A 34 -0.39 -5.78 12.31
C TRP A 34 0.80 -4.87 12.01
N LYS A 35 1.62 -4.55 13.02
CA LYS A 35 2.84 -3.74 12.85
C LYS A 35 3.86 -4.42 11.93
N LEU A 36 4.00 -5.74 12.01
CA LEU A 36 4.84 -6.52 11.09
C LEU A 36 4.30 -6.46 9.65
N ILE A 37 2.99 -6.70 9.46
CA ILE A 37 2.33 -6.62 8.14
C ILE A 37 2.49 -5.21 7.56
N ASN A 38 2.22 -4.19 8.37
CA ASN A 38 2.37 -2.79 7.97
C ASN A 38 3.82 -2.51 7.55
N ARG A 39 4.80 -2.94 8.34
CA ARG A 39 6.23 -2.79 8.06
C ARG A 39 6.67 -3.43 6.74
N ILE A 40 6.10 -4.57 6.38
CA ILE A 40 6.47 -5.28 5.14
C ILE A 40 5.75 -4.68 3.93
N PHE A 41 4.44 -4.44 4.03
CA PHE A 41 3.60 -4.13 2.87
C PHE A 41 3.31 -2.63 2.70
N PHE A 42 2.97 -1.91 3.78
CA PHE A 42 2.34 -0.58 3.72
C PHE A 42 3.17 0.57 4.29
N GLN A 43 4.29 0.27 4.94
CA GLN A 43 5.11 1.28 5.60
C GLN A 43 5.73 2.23 4.58
N ASP A 44 5.66 3.52 4.87
CA ASP A 44 6.43 4.54 4.16
C ASP A 44 7.90 4.44 4.57
N ILE A 45 8.74 4.04 3.62
CA ILE A 45 10.19 3.87 3.79
C ILE A 45 10.98 5.17 3.65
N THR A 46 10.34 6.27 3.24
CA THR A 46 11.01 7.58 3.14
C THR A 46 11.07 8.32 4.46
N GLN A 47 10.33 7.84 5.46
CA GLN A 47 10.33 8.38 6.82
C GLN A 47 11.45 7.74 7.65
N GLU A 48 12.02 8.49 8.59
CA GLU A 48 13.11 8.00 9.46
C GLU A 48 12.72 6.76 10.28
N LYS A 49 11.43 6.65 10.64
CA LYS A 49 10.86 5.48 11.34
C LYS A 49 10.67 4.26 10.43
N GLY A 50 10.82 4.44 9.11
CA GLY A 50 10.59 3.44 8.06
C GLY A 50 11.86 2.74 7.56
N PHE A 51 13.07 3.18 7.92
CA PHE A 51 14.32 2.66 7.32
C PHE A 51 14.51 1.14 7.43
N TYR A 52 14.02 0.52 8.49
CA TYR A 52 14.10 -0.94 8.64
C TYR A 52 12.89 -1.69 8.06
N SER A 53 12.11 -1.06 7.20
CA SER A 53 10.83 -1.55 6.69
C SER A 53 10.93 -1.75 5.19
N LEU A 54 10.21 -2.73 4.65
CA LEU A 54 10.25 -3.02 3.21
C LEU A 54 9.31 -2.11 2.43
N GLY A 55 8.11 -1.84 2.96
CA GLY A 55 7.14 -0.96 2.30
C GLY A 55 6.84 -1.33 0.84
N LEU A 56 6.56 -2.61 0.57
CA LEU A 56 6.51 -3.12 -0.80
C LEU A 56 5.46 -2.44 -1.69
N PHE A 57 4.26 -2.16 -1.17
CA PHE A 57 3.26 -1.40 -1.92
C PHE A 57 3.64 0.08 -2.07
N TYR A 58 4.34 0.66 -1.11
CA TYR A 58 4.86 2.02 -1.23
C TYR A 58 5.86 2.12 -2.39
N ILE A 59 6.80 1.17 -2.50
CA ILE A 59 7.78 1.13 -3.61
C ILE A 59 7.07 0.99 -4.96
N ILE A 60 6.13 0.05 -5.08
CA ILE A 60 5.40 -0.18 -6.33
C ILE A 60 4.58 1.05 -6.73
N GLN A 61 3.86 1.65 -5.77
CA GLN A 61 3.07 2.86 -6.00
C GLN A 61 3.95 4.02 -6.45
N GLN A 62 5.08 4.24 -5.76
CA GLN A 62 5.99 5.33 -6.07
C GLN A 62 6.65 5.14 -7.44
N LEU A 63 7.03 3.92 -7.80
CA LEU A 63 7.56 3.60 -9.13
C LEU A 63 6.51 3.88 -10.20
N PHE A 64 5.25 3.49 -9.99
CA PHE A 64 4.16 3.75 -10.91
C PHE A 64 3.92 5.26 -11.10
N MET A 65 3.82 6.02 -10.02
CA MET A 65 3.60 7.48 -10.07
C MET A 65 4.74 8.21 -10.78
N ARG A 66 6.00 7.84 -10.48
CA ARG A 66 7.17 8.38 -11.18
C ARG A 66 7.21 7.97 -12.66
N GLY A 67 6.81 6.74 -12.97
CA GLY A 67 6.68 6.25 -14.35
C GLY A 67 5.64 7.04 -15.16
N LEU A 68 4.49 7.35 -14.57
CA LEU A 68 3.48 8.21 -15.20
C LEU A 68 4.01 9.63 -15.43
N GLN A 69 4.73 10.20 -14.47
CA GLN A 69 5.34 11.53 -14.61
C GLN A 69 6.39 11.56 -15.74
N LEU A 70 7.21 10.52 -15.86
CA LEU A 70 8.16 10.37 -16.98
C LEU A 70 7.46 10.30 -18.34
N ALA A 71 6.25 9.72 -18.41
CA ALA A 71 5.47 9.67 -19.64
C ALA A 71 4.79 11.02 -19.98
N ILE A 72 4.60 11.91 -18.99
CA ILE A 72 3.92 13.21 -19.15
C ILE A 72 4.92 14.34 -19.42
N LEU A 73 6.12 14.27 -18.86
CA LEU A 73 7.19 15.24 -19.15
C LEU A 73 7.68 15.06 -20.60
N PRO A 74 7.62 16.09 -21.45
CA PRO A 74 8.33 16.03 -22.72
C PRO A 74 9.82 16.06 -22.40
N LEU A 75 10.53 15.04 -22.85
CA LEU A 75 11.99 14.97 -22.81
C LEU A 75 12.61 16.11 -23.64
#